data_AF-A0A8S2WPL8-F1
#
_entry.id   AF-A0A8S2WPL8-F1
#
_cell.length_a   1.000
_cell.length_b   1.000
_cell.length_c   1.000
_cell.angle_alpha   90.00
_cell.angle_beta   90.00
_cell.angle_gamma   90.00
#
_symmetry.space_group_name_H-M   'P 1'
#
loop_
_entity.id
_entity.type
_entity.pdbx_description
1 polymer ?
#
loop_
_entity_poly.entity_id
_entity_poly.type
_entity_poly.pdbx_seq_one_letter_code
_entity_poly.pdbx_strand_id
1 'polypeptide(L)'
;MVCRGFIYHNTGCHREAPPTITDSDRQIPENQFDRAYEYLLKKSSGRHIDVSRLFIYYNARAKNAYPPGHITDSGCNITDVLETLKELGTCEESLWPYDINKVHAKPNELAYNKASENQIMDALSLKVD
;
A
#
# COMPACT_ATOMS: atom_id res chain seq x y z
N MET A 1 12.92 15.69 -6.19
CA MET A 1 13.56 15.46 -4.88
C MET A 1 13.63 13.96 -4.68
N VAL A 2 14.83 13.42 -4.46
CA VAL A 2 15.11 11.98 -4.44
C VAL A 2 15.20 11.53 -3.00
N CYS A 3 14.28 10.68 -2.54
CA CYS A 3 14.37 10.06 -1.22
C CYS A 3 15.08 8.72 -1.33
N ARG A 4 16.34 8.69 -0.86
CA ARG A 4 17.13 7.47 -0.63
C ARG A 4 16.94 6.98 0.80
N GLY A 5 16.70 5.68 0.97
CA GLY A 5 17.09 4.90 2.14
C GLY A 5 16.04 4.70 3.24
N PHE A 6 15.72 3.43 3.50
CA PHE A 6 14.98 2.92 4.66
C PHE A 6 15.96 2.56 5.79
N ILE A 7 15.67 3.03 7.01
CA ILE A 7 16.23 2.47 8.26
C ILE A 7 15.05 2.38 9.23
N TYR A 8 14.65 1.16 9.60
CA TYR A 8 13.77 0.93 10.74
C TYR A 8 14.64 0.82 12.00
N HIS A 9 14.33 1.60 13.02
CA HIS A 9 14.86 1.44 14.37
C HIS A 9 13.68 1.24 15.32
N ASN A 10 13.78 0.19 16.12
CA ASN A 10 12.81 -0.19 17.13
C ASN A 10 13.04 0.66 18.38
N THR A 11 12.32 1.79 18.52
CA THR A 11 12.18 2.48 19.81
C THR A 11 10.72 2.85 20.04
N GLY A 12 10.19 2.34 21.16
CA GLY A 12 8.77 2.36 21.50
C GLY A 12 8.18 3.76 21.59
N CYS A 13 6.98 3.90 21.04
CA CYS A 13 6.07 5.00 21.34
C CYS A 13 4.68 4.38 21.55
N HIS A 14 4.24 4.35 22.81
CA HIS A 14 2.88 3.98 23.19
C HIS A 14 1.88 4.98 22.60
N ARG A 15 1.15 4.57 21.56
CA ARG A 15 -0.24 4.97 21.28
C ARG A 15 -0.93 3.75 20.65
N GLU A 16 -2.08 3.43 21.20
CA GLU A 16 -2.90 2.21 21.05
C GLU A 16 -2.72 1.45 19.73
N ALA A 17 -2.23 0.22 19.84
CA ALA A 17 -2.07 -0.69 18.72
C ALA A 17 -3.45 -1.07 18.16
N PRO A 18 -3.64 -1.07 16.82
CA PRO A 18 -4.82 -1.71 16.23
C PRO A 18 -4.84 -3.20 16.60
N PRO A 19 -6.04 -3.81 16.69
CA PRO A 19 -6.27 -5.10 17.32
C PRO A 19 -5.35 -6.19 16.75
N THR A 20 -4.82 -7.00 17.66
CA THR A 20 -3.98 -8.17 17.42
C THR A 20 -4.59 -9.09 16.36
N ILE A 21 -3.86 -9.35 15.28
CA ILE A 21 -4.23 -10.33 14.25
C ILE A 21 -3.51 -11.64 14.59
N THR A 22 -4.30 -12.71 14.63
CA THR A 22 -3.97 -14.09 15.03
C THR A 22 -3.11 -14.83 13.98
N ASP A 23 -2.40 -15.87 14.44
CA ASP A 23 -1.41 -16.77 13.79
C ASP A 23 -1.80 -17.43 12.43
N SER A 24 -2.26 -16.67 11.43
CA SER A 24 -2.45 -17.14 10.03
C SER A 24 -1.55 -16.37 9.06
N ASP A 25 -0.26 -16.31 9.40
CA ASP A 25 0.79 -15.44 8.87
C ASP A 25 1.28 -15.77 7.44
N ARG A 26 0.46 -15.48 6.44
CA ARG A 26 0.93 -15.08 5.09
C ARG A 26 0.21 -13.87 4.51
N GLN A 27 -0.68 -13.24 5.28
CA GLN A 27 -1.51 -12.15 4.79
C GLN A 27 -1.13 -10.87 5.51
N ILE A 28 -0.76 -9.85 4.75
CA ILE A 28 -0.36 -8.57 5.33
C ILE A 28 -1.63 -7.87 5.80
N PRO A 29 -1.64 -7.30 7.02
CA PRO A 29 -2.68 -6.35 7.37
C PRO A 29 -2.61 -5.21 6.35
N GLU A 30 -3.63 -5.10 5.49
CA GLU A 30 -3.64 -4.14 4.37
C GLU A 30 -3.40 -2.68 4.80
N ASN A 31 -3.53 -2.38 6.11
CA ASN A 31 -3.27 -1.09 6.75
C ASN A 31 -1.78 -0.80 7.07
N GLN A 32 -0.84 -1.69 6.71
CA GLN A 32 0.57 -1.45 7.03
C GLN A 32 1.30 -0.66 5.93
N PHE A 33 0.88 -0.82 4.66
CA PHE A 33 1.58 -0.18 3.54
C PHE A 33 1.16 1.26 3.29
N ASP A 34 -0.14 1.57 3.42
CA ASP A 34 -0.63 2.95 3.38
C ASP A 34 0.10 3.76 4.46
N ARG A 35 0.10 3.29 5.72
CA ARG A 35 0.77 4.00 6.83
C ARG A 35 2.27 4.16 6.62
N ALA A 36 2.96 3.12 6.15
CA ALA A 36 4.39 3.21 5.84
C ALA A 36 4.66 4.23 4.72
N TYR A 37 3.83 4.23 3.68
CA TYR A 37 3.95 5.16 2.56
C TYR A 37 3.67 6.61 2.99
N GLU A 38 2.59 6.84 3.74
CA GLU A 38 2.22 8.15 4.31
C GLU A 38 3.32 8.72 5.20
N TYR A 39 3.95 7.85 6.02
CA TYR A 39 5.09 8.25 6.83
C TYR A 39 6.26 8.74 5.96
N LEU A 40 6.57 8.06 4.86
CA LEU A 40 7.62 8.47 3.93
C LEU A 40 7.26 9.77 3.21
N LEU A 41 6.01 9.94 2.78
CA LEU A 41 5.53 11.19 2.20
C LEU A 41 5.66 12.35 3.18
N LYS A 42 5.25 12.14 4.43
CA LYS A 42 5.36 13.15 5.49
C LYS A 42 6.81 13.50 5.78
N LYS A 43 7.69 12.50 5.84
CA LYS A 43 9.12 12.69 6.10
C LYS A 43 9.82 13.42 4.94
N SER A 44 9.42 13.16 3.70
CA SER A 44 10.06 13.72 2.51
C SER A 44 9.53 15.11 2.12
N SER A 45 8.22 15.31 2.22
CA SER A 45 7.53 16.52 1.72
C SER A 45 7.07 17.46 2.84
N GLY A 46 7.08 17.01 4.10
CA GLY A 46 6.51 17.74 5.23
C GLY A 46 4.98 17.75 5.26
N ARG A 47 4.30 17.20 4.24
CA ARG A 47 2.83 17.16 4.16
C ARG A 47 2.31 15.79 4.60
N HIS A 48 1.26 15.80 5.40
CA HIS A 48 0.47 14.61 5.65
C HIS A 48 -0.55 14.45 4.54
N ILE A 49 -0.52 13.32 3.85
CA ILE A 49 -1.43 12.97 2.76
C ILE A 49 -1.86 11.55 3.04
N ASP A 50 -3.16 11.31 3.19
CA ASP A 50 -3.71 9.96 3.31
C ASP A 50 -3.79 9.33 1.91
N VAL A 51 -3.28 8.11 1.77
CA VAL A 51 -3.24 7.40 0.48
C VAL A 51 -4.28 6.30 0.41
N SER A 52 -4.74 6.01 -0.81
CA SER A 52 -5.79 5.03 -1.03
C SER A 52 -5.32 3.60 -0.80
N ARG A 53 -5.68 3.05 0.37
CA ARG A 53 -5.48 1.61 0.65
C ARG A 53 -6.21 0.73 -0.35
N LEU A 54 -7.43 1.11 -0.73
CA LEU A 54 -8.25 0.33 -1.65
C LEU A 54 -7.63 0.28 -3.06
N PHE A 55 -7.02 1.38 -3.52
CA PHE A 55 -6.30 1.40 -4.79
C PHE A 55 -5.13 0.41 -4.79
N ILE A 56 -4.32 0.43 -3.73
CA ILE A 56 -3.18 -0.49 -3.56
C ILE A 56 -3.70 -1.94 -3.52
N TYR A 57 -4.72 -2.20 -2.71
CA TYR A 57 -5.26 -3.54 -2.51
C TYR A 57 -5.90 -4.15 -3.76
N TYR A 58 -6.66 -3.35 -4.52
CA TYR A 58 -7.25 -3.78 -5.77
C TYR A 58 -6.17 -4.17 -6.79
N ASN A 59 -5.18 -3.29 -7.01
CA ASN A 59 -4.17 -3.50 -8.04
C ASN A 59 -3.22 -4.65 -7.70
N ALA A 60 -2.83 -4.80 -6.42
CA ALA A 60 -1.99 -5.92 -5.99
C ALA A 60 -2.65 -7.28 -6.26
N ARG A 61 -3.97 -7.39 -6.07
CA ARG A 61 -4.73 -8.61 -6.40
C ARG A 61 -4.94 -8.78 -7.90
N ALA A 62 -5.15 -7.68 -8.62
CA ALA A 62 -5.33 -7.71 -10.07
C ALA A 62 -4.11 -8.26 -10.81
N LYS A 63 -2.89 -8.09 -10.27
CA LYS A 63 -1.65 -8.60 -10.89
C LYS A 63 -1.64 -10.12 -11.09
N ASN A 64 -2.17 -10.86 -10.13
CA ASN A 64 -2.19 -12.32 -10.14
C ASN A 64 -3.58 -12.90 -10.43
N ALA A 65 -4.54 -12.07 -10.82
CA ALA A 65 -5.90 -12.50 -11.10
C ALA A 65 -5.95 -13.35 -12.38
N TYR A 66 -6.48 -14.56 -12.25
CA TYR A 66 -6.74 -15.45 -13.37
C TYR A 66 -8.15 -16.06 -13.28
N PRO A 67 -9.00 -15.92 -14.32
CA PRO A 67 -8.77 -15.13 -15.54
C PRO A 67 -8.68 -13.62 -15.24
N PRO A 68 -8.08 -12.81 -16.14
CA PRO A 68 -7.93 -11.37 -15.93
C PRO A 68 -9.26 -10.69 -15.59
N GLY A 69 -9.27 -9.87 -14.54
CA GLY A 69 -10.48 -9.20 -14.06
C GLY A 69 -11.34 -10.03 -13.10
N HIS A 70 -11.01 -11.31 -12.86
CA HIS A 70 -11.62 -12.11 -11.81
C HIS A 70 -10.85 -11.97 -10.49
N ILE A 71 -11.13 -10.89 -9.77
CA ILE A 71 -10.43 -10.55 -8.52
C ILE A 71 -11.21 -11.12 -7.34
N THR A 72 -10.68 -12.16 -6.71
CA THR A 72 -11.22 -12.74 -5.47
C THR A 72 -10.64 -12.04 -4.24
N ASP A 73 -11.35 -12.15 -3.11
CA ASP A 73 -10.87 -11.64 -1.83
C ASP A 73 -10.00 -12.70 -1.12
N SER A 74 -8.82 -12.94 -1.67
CA SER A 74 -7.85 -13.93 -1.16
C SER A 74 -6.61 -13.29 -0.51
N GLY A 75 -6.66 -11.98 -0.22
CA GLY A 75 -5.49 -11.22 0.20
C GLY A 75 -4.50 -10.94 -0.93
N CYS A 76 -3.35 -10.35 -0.58
CA CYS A 76 -2.24 -10.06 -1.50
C CYS A 76 -0.87 -10.31 -0.83
N ASN A 77 0.15 -10.63 -1.62
CA ASN A 77 1.51 -10.80 -1.11
C ASN A 77 2.26 -9.46 -1.03
N ILE A 78 3.29 -9.40 -0.18
CA ILE A 78 4.11 -8.19 0.03
C ILE A 78 4.73 -7.75 -1.29
N THR A 79 5.25 -8.73 -2.04
CA THR A 79 5.89 -8.51 -3.33
C THR A 79 4.92 -7.86 -4.31
N ASP A 80 3.69 -8.36 -4.40
CA ASP A 80 2.67 -7.81 -5.31
C ASP A 80 2.33 -6.36 -4.96
N VAL A 81 2.25 -6.03 -3.67
CA VAL A 81 2.01 -4.67 -3.19
C VAL A 81 3.18 -3.74 -3.51
N LEU A 82 4.41 -4.16 -3.23
CA LEU A 82 5.61 -3.35 -3.51
C LEU A 82 5.80 -3.12 -5.01
N GLU A 83 5.57 -4.15 -5.84
CA GLU A 83 5.61 -3.99 -7.28
C GLU A 83 4.49 -3.09 -7.77
N THR A 84 3.27 -3.18 -7.21
CA THR A 84 2.17 -2.26 -7.53
C THR A 84 2.53 -0.82 -7.23
N LEU A 85 3.10 -0.55 -6.05
CA LEU A 85 3.56 0.79 -5.68
C LEU A 85 4.71 1.29 -6.56
N LYS A 86 5.53 0.39 -7.10
CA LYS A 86 6.62 0.73 -8.01
C LYS A 86 6.12 1.01 -9.43
N GLU A 87 5.21 0.20 -9.94
CA GLU A 87 4.70 0.27 -11.31
C GLU A 87 3.59 1.32 -11.49
N LEU A 88 2.69 1.42 -10.52
CA LEU A 88 1.48 2.25 -10.60
C LEU A 88 1.46 3.38 -9.57
N GLY A 89 2.15 3.22 -8.44
CA GLY A 89 2.11 4.16 -7.32
C GLY A 89 0.81 4.05 -6.53
N THR A 90 0.41 5.16 -5.90
CA THR A 90 -0.87 5.24 -5.19
C THR A 90 -1.47 6.64 -5.25
N CYS A 91 -2.80 6.74 -5.23
CA CYS A 91 -3.51 8.01 -5.21
C CYS A 91 -3.88 8.42 -3.78
N GLU A 92 -4.36 9.64 -3.61
CA GLU A 92 -4.92 10.10 -2.34
C GLU A 92 -6.22 9.35 -2.01
N GLU A 93 -6.48 9.12 -0.73
CA GLU A 93 -7.71 8.47 -0.24
C GLU A 93 -8.98 9.20 -0.72
N SER A 94 -8.91 10.53 -0.93
CA SER A 94 -10.03 11.32 -1.45
C SER A 94 -10.46 10.94 -2.89
N LEU A 95 -9.53 10.42 -3.70
CA LEU A 95 -9.78 10.05 -5.10
C LEU A 95 -10.35 8.64 -5.25
N TRP A 96 -9.99 7.75 -4.33
CA TRP A 96 -10.48 6.38 -4.28
C TRP A 96 -10.68 5.93 -2.82
N PRO A 97 -11.77 6.39 -2.18
CA PRO A 97 -11.99 6.15 -0.76
C PRO A 97 -12.28 4.68 -0.50
N TYR A 98 -11.88 4.22 0.69
CA TYR A 98 -12.21 2.91 1.18
C TYR A 98 -13.73 2.73 1.27
N ASP A 99 -14.24 1.83 0.43
CA ASP A 99 -15.63 1.44 0.38
C ASP A 99 -15.66 -0.06 0.14
N ILE A 100 -16.24 -0.80 1.10
CA ILE A 100 -16.32 -2.26 1.04
C ILE A 100 -17.05 -2.75 -0.22
N ASN A 101 -17.99 -1.96 -0.75
CA ASN A 101 -18.73 -2.30 -1.96
C ASN A 101 -17.87 -2.12 -3.23
N LYS A 102 -16.72 -1.45 -3.12
CA LYS A 102 -15.77 -1.20 -4.21
C LYS A 102 -14.53 -2.09 -4.13
N VAL A 103 -14.49 -3.07 -3.23
CA VAL A 103 -13.34 -4.00 -3.08
C VAL A 103 -13.00 -4.71 -4.39
N HIS A 104 -13.99 -5.02 -5.22
CA HIS A 104 -13.78 -5.65 -6.53
C HIS A 104 -13.90 -4.66 -7.70
N ALA A 105 -14.15 -3.39 -7.43
CA ALA A 105 -14.33 -2.38 -8.45
C ALA A 105 -12.98 -1.80 -8.88
N LYS A 106 -12.75 -1.76 -10.19
CA LYS A 106 -11.57 -1.11 -10.75
C LYS A 106 -11.56 0.38 -10.41
N PRO A 107 -10.44 0.94 -9.93
CA PRO A 107 -10.29 2.37 -9.77
C PRO A 107 -10.55 3.14 -11.06
N ASN A 108 -11.06 4.36 -10.91
CA ASN A 108 -11.28 5.23 -12.06
C ASN A 108 -9.94 5.73 -12.65
N GLU A 109 -9.98 6.21 -13.89
CA GLU A 109 -8.78 6.68 -14.59
C GLU A 109 -8.08 7.85 -13.88
N LEU A 110 -8.83 8.72 -13.21
CA LEU A 110 -8.28 9.82 -12.43
C LEU A 110 -7.39 9.32 -11.28
N ALA A 111 -7.81 8.25 -10.60
CA ALA A 111 -7.03 7.61 -9.55
C ALA A 111 -5.73 7.03 -10.11
N TYR A 112 -5.76 6.36 -11.26
CA TYR A 112 -4.55 5.86 -11.91
C TYR A 112 -3.59 6.98 -12.36
N ASN A 113 -4.11 8.05 -12.96
CA ASN A 113 -3.31 9.19 -13.38
C ASN A 113 -2.59 9.83 -12.18
N LYS A 114 -3.31 10.04 -11.08
CA LYS A 114 -2.74 10.61 -9.85
C LYS A 114 -1.81 9.64 -9.11
N ALA A 115 -2.04 8.34 -9.23
CA ALA A 115 -1.16 7.34 -8.66
C ALA A 115 0.23 7.35 -9.30
N SER A 116 0.31 7.57 -10.61
CA SER A 116 1.58 7.61 -11.35
C SER A 116 2.54 8.73 -10.90
N GLU A 117 2.01 9.78 -10.26
CA GLU A 117 2.81 10.86 -9.67
C GLU A 117 3.49 10.44 -8.35
N ASN A 118 3.09 9.32 -7.76
CA ASN A 118 3.42 8.88 -6.40
C ASN A 118 3.92 7.42 -6.38
N GLN A 119 4.95 7.12 -7.18
CA GLN A 119 5.58 5.80 -7.22
C GLN A 119 6.73 5.69 -6.19
N ILE A 120 6.93 4.48 -5.64
CA ILE A 120 8.19 4.20 -4.95
C ILE A 120 9.30 3.92 -5.96
N MET A 121 10.51 4.37 -5.67
CA MET A 121 11.66 4.12 -6.54
C MET A 121 12.22 2.71 -6.34
N ASP A 122 12.45 2.34 -5.08
CA ASP A 122 13.06 1.06 -4.71
C ASP A 122 12.44 0.48 -3.45
N ALA A 123 12.47 -0.85 -3.38
CA ALA A 123 12.12 -1.65 -2.21
C ALA A 123 13.23 -2.70 -2.01
N LEU A 124 13.63 -2.91 -0.75
CA LEU A 124 14.73 -3.82 -0.39
C LEU A 124 14.25 -4.80 0.67
N SER A 125 14.49 -6.09 0.44
CA SER A 125 14.34 -7.11 1.47
C SER A 125 15.60 -7.14 2.34
N LEU A 126 15.42 -7.00 3.65
CA LEU A 126 16.50 -7.07 4.63
C LEU A 126 16.47 -8.44 5.28
N LYS A 127 17.61 -9.14 5.26
CA LYS A 127 17.80 -10.30 6.13
C LYS A 127 18.09 -9.77 7.52
N VAL A 128 17.22 -10.11 8.46
CA VAL A 128 17.48 -9.90 9.88
C VAL A 128 17.94 -11.25 10.39
N ASP A 129 19.22 -11.31 10.77
CA ASP A 129 19.82 -12.48 11.41
C ASP A 129 19.32 -12.65 12.85
#